data_AF-A0A2W2DQH6-F1
#
_entry.id   AF-A0A2W2DQH6-F1
#
_cell.length_a   1.000
_cell.length_b   1.000
_cell.length_c   1.000
_cell.angle_alpha   90.00
_cell.angle_beta   90.00
_cell.angle_gamma   90.00
#
_symmetry.space_group_name_H-M   'P 1'
#
loop_
_entity.id
_entity.type
_entity.pdbx_description
1 polymer ?
#
loop_
_entity_poly.entity_id
_entity_poly.type
_entity_poly.pdbx_seq_one_letter_code
_entity_poly.pdbx_strand_id
1 'polypeptide(L)'
;ITLIFWIINRIGKHIIRNSFQHHDPIEKQSARSQTVYAVVKNIFKYSVLFFYVYTILSNLGVPVGTLLAGAGILSVAIGLGTQGIVSDVINGLTILIEGQLRVGDSVTIQSIDGTVVSIGLRTIELQALDGTLHY
;
A
#
# COMPACT_ATOMS: atom_id res chain seq x y z
N ILE A 1 -4.02 -14.56 -26.86
CA ILE A 1 -4.31 -14.26 -25.43
C ILE A 1 -3.26 -14.78 -24.47
N THR A 2 -2.90 -16.06 -24.52
CA THR A 2 -1.89 -16.65 -23.62
C THR A 2 -0.51 -15.98 -23.73
N LEU A 3 -0.09 -15.57 -24.93
CA LEU A 3 1.17 -14.85 -25.14
C LEU A 3 1.21 -13.50 -24.40
N ILE A 4 0.10 -12.75 -24.39
CA ILE A 4 -0.02 -11.46 -23.70
C ILE A 4 0.11 -11.66 -22.19
N PHE A 5 -0.63 -12.61 -21.62
CA PHE A 5 -0.55 -12.93 -20.19
C PHE A 5 0.83 -13.44 -19.78
N TRP A 6 1.50 -14.19 -20.65
CA TRP A 6 2.88 -14.61 -20.43
C TRP A 6 3.85 -13.43 -20.38
N ILE A 7 3.72 -12.46 -21.30
CA ILE A 7 4.51 -11.21 -21.30
C ILE A 7 4.24 -10.39 -20.03
N ILE A 8 2.97 -10.16 -19.67
CA ILE A 8 2.59 -9.41 -18.46
C ILE A 8 3.17 -10.08 -17.21
N ASN A 9 3.02 -11.41 -17.09
CA ASN A 9 3.56 -12.16 -15.95
C ASN A 9 5.09 -12.07 -15.88
N ARG A 10 5.76 -12.10 -17.04
CA ARG A 10 7.22 -11.98 -17.12
C ARG A 10 7.70 -10.59 -16.70
N ILE A 11 7.10 -9.54 -17.26
CA ILE A 11 7.44 -8.15 -16.94
C ILE A 11 7.09 -7.84 -15.48
N GLY A 12 5.89 -8.16 -15.03
CA GLY A 12 5.45 -7.85 -13.67
C GLY A 12 6.27 -8.57 -12.61
N LYS A 13 6.60 -9.86 -12.79
CA LYS A 13 7.53 -10.55 -11.88
C LYS A 13 8.93 -9.95 -11.92
N HIS A 14 9.37 -9.47 -13.08
CA HIS A 14 10.67 -8.82 -13.21
C HIS A 14 10.69 -7.49 -12.43
N ILE A 15 9.66 -6.65 -12.57
CA ILE A 15 9.53 -5.38 -11.85
C ILE A 15 9.44 -5.62 -10.33
N ILE A 16 8.56 -6.52 -9.88
CA ILE A 16 8.38 -6.82 -8.45
C ILE A 16 9.69 -7.34 -7.85
N ARG A 17 10.38 -8.24 -8.55
CA ARG A 17 11.67 -8.74 -8.09
C ARG A 17 12.71 -7.61 -8.06
N ASN A 18 12.77 -6.76 -9.08
CA ASN A 18 13.75 -5.69 -9.18
C ASN A 18 13.56 -4.61 -8.09
N SER A 19 12.31 -4.23 -7.81
CA SER A 19 11.96 -3.20 -6.83
C SER A 19 12.30 -3.62 -5.39
N PHE A 20 12.14 -4.91 -5.05
CA PHE A 20 12.47 -5.43 -3.72
C PHE A 20 13.92 -5.94 -3.59
N GLN A 21 14.67 -6.06 -4.70
CA GLN A 21 16.09 -6.46 -4.69
C GLN A 21 17.06 -5.27 -4.68
N HIS A 22 16.60 -4.05 -4.98
CA HIS A 22 17.46 -2.85 -5.02
C HIS A 22 17.72 -2.19 -3.65
N HIS A 23 17.41 -2.88 -2.52
CA HIS A 23 17.43 -2.26 -1.20
C HIS A 23 18.29 -2.91 -0.11
N ASP A 24 19.23 -3.82 -0.40
CA ASP A 24 20.16 -4.28 0.66
C ASP A 24 21.60 -4.59 0.16
N PRO A 25 22.62 -3.87 0.65
CA PRO A 25 23.98 -4.40 0.77
C PRO A 25 24.03 -5.37 1.97
N ILE A 26 23.99 -6.67 1.68
CA ILE A 26 24.53 -7.84 2.43
C ILE A 26 24.14 -8.07 3.92
N GLU A 27 23.61 -7.12 4.69
CA GLU A 27 23.40 -7.33 6.14
C GLU A 27 22.04 -6.82 6.63
N LYS A 28 21.09 -7.75 6.80
CA LYS A 28 19.69 -7.60 7.24
C LYS A 28 18.68 -7.24 6.15
N GLN A 29 18.40 -8.21 5.28
CA GLN A 29 17.06 -8.31 4.69
C GLN A 29 16.05 -8.45 5.84
N SER A 30 15.44 -7.34 6.26
CA SER A 30 14.51 -7.35 7.39
C SER A 30 13.36 -8.32 7.09
N ALA A 31 12.94 -9.14 8.07
CA ALA A 31 11.81 -10.06 7.91
C ALA A 31 10.54 -9.35 7.39
N ARG A 32 10.43 -8.05 7.67
CA ARG A 32 9.39 -7.15 7.14
C ARG A 32 9.45 -7.02 5.61
N SER A 33 10.62 -6.77 5.03
CA SER A 33 10.79 -6.63 3.57
C SER A 33 10.41 -7.93 2.82
N GLN A 34 10.79 -9.09 3.36
CA GLN A 34 10.41 -10.39 2.79
C GLN A 34 8.90 -10.63 2.86
N THR A 35 8.26 -10.24 3.97
CA THR A 35 6.80 -10.34 4.14
C THR A 35 6.06 -9.48 3.13
N VAL A 36 6.47 -8.21 2.97
CA VAL A 36 5.86 -7.29 2.00
C VAL A 36 6.05 -7.82 0.57
N TYR A 37 7.25 -8.31 0.22
CA TYR A 37 7.51 -8.93 -1.08
C TYR A 37 6.56 -10.11 -1.36
N ALA A 38 6.39 -11.01 -0.38
CA ALA A 38 5.49 -12.14 -0.52
C ALA A 38 4.03 -11.71 -0.74
N VAL A 39 3.55 -10.71 0.01
CA VAL A 39 2.19 -10.15 -0.15
C VAL A 39 2.00 -9.56 -1.55
N VAL A 40 2.90 -8.67 -2.00
CA VAL A 40 2.81 -8.02 -3.32
C VAL A 40 2.86 -9.05 -4.45
N LYS A 41 3.76 -10.04 -4.34
CA LYS A 41 3.87 -11.13 -5.32
C LYS A 41 2.60 -11.97 -5.39
N ASN A 42 1.98 -12.28 -4.25
CA ASN A 42 0.76 -13.06 -4.21
C ASN A 42 -0.43 -12.29 -4.79
N ILE A 43 -0.59 -11.01 -4.44
CA ILE A 43 -1.62 -10.13 -5.02
C ILE A 43 -1.48 -10.10 -6.55
N PHE A 44 -0.27 -9.81 -7.06
CA PHE A 44 -0.02 -9.79 -8.49
C PHE A 44 -0.36 -11.14 -9.17
N LYS A 45 0.06 -12.26 -8.56
CA LYS A 45 -0.23 -13.61 -9.10
C LYS A 45 -1.74 -13.85 -9.22
N TYR A 46 -2.51 -13.51 -8.18
CA TYR A 46 -3.96 -13.73 -8.17
C TYR A 46 -4.69 -12.77 -9.12
N SER A 47 -4.27 -11.51 -9.22
CA SER A 47 -4.83 -10.57 -10.20
C SER A 47 -4.61 -11.05 -11.63
N VAL A 48 -3.40 -11.46 -11.99
CA VAL A 48 -3.09 -11.99 -13.34
C VAL A 48 -3.91 -13.26 -13.62
N LEU A 49 -4.02 -14.17 -12.65
CA LEU A 49 -4.83 -15.39 -12.79
C LEU A 49 -6.32 -15.06 -13.01
N PHE A 50 -6.86 -14.13 -12.24
CA PHE A 50 -8.25 -13.69 -12.36
C PHE A 50 -8.55 -13.17 -13.78
N PHE A 51 -7.74 -12.24 -14.29
CA PHE A 51 -7.93 -11.71 -15.64
C PHE A 51 -7.73 -12.78 -16.72
N TYR A 52 -6.82 -13.74 -16.52
CA TYR A 52 -6.60 -14.82 -17.46
C TYR A 52 -7.85 -15.72 -17.58
N VAL A 53 -8.41 -16.15 -16.45
CA VAL A 53 -9.64 -16.94 -16.41
C VAL A 53 -10.82 -16.16 -16.98
N TYR A 54 -10.95 -14.88 -16.61
CA TYR A 54 -11.97 -13.97 -17.16
C TYR A 54 -11.94 -13.95 -18.69
N THR A 55 -10.75 -13.77 -19.29
CA THR A 55 -10.63 -13.72 -20.74
C THR A 55 -10.95 -15.07 -21.40
N ILE A 56 -10.55 -16.20 -20.81
CA ILE A 56 -10.89 -17.53 -21.34
C ILE A 56 -12.41 -17.72 -21.34
N LEU A 57 -13.09 -17.46 -20.22
CA LEU A 57 -14.54 -17.62 -20.11
C LEU A 57 -15.28 -16.71 -21.11
N SER A 58 -14.81 -15.48 -21.28
CA SER A 58 -15.37 -14.54 -22.25
C SER A 58 -15.24 -15.05 -23.70
N ASN A 59 -14.12 -15.69 -24.06
CA ASN A 59 -13.94 -16.27 -25.40
C ASN A 59 -14.82 -17.51 -25.62
N LEU A 60 -15.17 -18.24 -24.56
CA LEU A 60 -16.12 -19.36 -24.60
C LEU A 60 -17.58 -18.94 -24.68
N GLY A 61 -17.87 -17.62 -24.70
CA GLY A 61 -19.22 -17.09 -24.73
C GLY A 61 -19.95 -17.13 -23.39
N VAL A 62 -19.24 -17.42 -22.29
CA VAL A 62 -19.82 -17.37 -20.93
C VAL A 62 -20.04 -15.90 -20.55
N PRO A 63 -21.22 -15.53 -20.01
CA PRO A 63 -21.49 -14.18 -19.55
C PRO A 63 -20.66 -13.85 -18.30
N VAL A 64 -19.46 -13.32 -18.51
CA VAL A 64 -18.53 -12.91 -17.44
C VAL A 64 -18.97 -11.66 -16.67
N GLY A 65 -20.11 -11.06 -17.04
CA GLY A 65 -20.68 -9.91 -16.34
C GLY A 65 -20.92 -10.17 -14.85
N THR A 66 -21.38 -11.37 -14.48
CA THR A 66 -21.59 -11.76 -13.08
C THR A 66 -20.28 -11.86 -12.29
N LEU A 67 -19.21 -12.37 -12.92
CA LEU A 67 -17.89 -12.43 -12.30
C LEU A 67 -17.33 -11.02 -12.06
N LEU A 68 -17.50 -10.12 -13.04
CA LEU A 68 -17.06 -8.74 -12.92
C LEU A 68 -17.88 -7.97 -11.88
N ALA A 69 -19.19 -8.21 -11.80
CA ALA A 69 -20.06 -7.64 -10.78
C ALA A 69 -19.62 -8.07 -9.36
N GLY A 70 -19.36 -9.36 -9.16
CA GLY A 70 -18.84 -9.87 -7.88
C GLY A 70 -17.46 -9.30 -7.52
N ALA A 71 -16.54 -9.24 -8.49
CA ALA A 71 -15.24 -8.61 -8.30
C ALA A 71 -15.34 -7.11 -8.00
N GLY A 72 -16.33 -6.42 -8.58
CA GLY A 72 -16.63 -5.02 -8.31
C GLY A 72 -17.01 -4.79 -6.84
N ILE A 73 -17.94 -5.60 -6.30
CA ILE A 73 -18.33 -5.52 -4.89
C ILE A 73 -17.15 -5.77 -3.96
N LEU A 74 -16.34 -6.80 -4.24
CA LEU A 74 -15.12 -7.09 -3.47
C LEU A 74 -14.12 -5.93 -3.54
N SER A 75 -13.95 -5.31 -4.71
CA SER A 75 -13.06 -4.16 -4.88
C SER A 75 -13.51 -2.95 -4.06
N VAL A 76 -14.82 -2.68 -4.01
CA VAL A 76 -15.38 -1.62 -3.16
C VAL A 76 -15.13 -1.94 -1.68
N ALA A 77 -15.39 -3.17 -1.24
CA ALA A 77 -15.16 -3.58 0.14
C ALA A 77 -13.69 -3.40 0.57
N ILE A 78 -12.74 -3.77 -0.31
CA ILE A 78 -11.30 -3.55 -0.08
C ILE A 78 -11.00 -2.05 -0.01
N GLY A 79 -11.52 -1.26 -0.95
CA GLY A 79 -11.31 0.20 -1.00
C GLY A 79 -11.78 0.89 0.27
N LEU A 80 -12.99 0.56 0.75
CA LEU A 80 -13.53 1.04 2.01
C LEU A 80 -12.68 0.60 3.21
N GLY A 81 -12.19 -0.65 3.22
CA GLY A 81 -11.29 -1.15 4.26
C GLY A 81 -9.95 -0.40 4.33
N THR A 82 -9.47 0.13 3.21
CA THR A 82 -8.23 0.94 3.12
C THR A 82 -8.44 2.44 3.22
N GLN A 83 -9.69 2.93 3.31
CA GLN A 83 -10.00 4.36 3.26
C GLN A 83 -9.25 5.17 4.32
N GLY A 84 -9.12 4.65 5.53
CA GLY A 84 -8.37 5.32 6.61
C GLY A 84 -6.90 5.53 6.25
N ILE A 85 -6.22 4.51 5.72
CA ILE A 85 -4.81 4.59 5.32
C ILE A 85 -4.60 5.68 4.26
N VAL A 86 -5.51 5.76 3.28
CA VAL A 86 -5.43 6.76 2.21
C VAL A 86 -5.62 8.16 2.79
N SER A 87 -6.59 8.35 3.69
CA SER A 87 -6.83 9.63 4.36
C SER A 87 -5.62 10.07 5.17
N ASP A 88 -5.01 9.17 5.93
CA ASP A 88 -3.83 9.48 6.76
C ASP A 88 -2.66 9.95 5.90
N VAL A 89 -2.41 9.29 4.76
CA VAL A 89 -1.33 9.65 3.85
C VAL A 89 -1.57 11.01 3.20
N ILE A 90 -2.80 11.29 2.77
CA ILE A 90 -3.14 12.59 2.18
C ILE A 90 -2.96 13.69 3.22
N ASN A 91 -3.49 13.50 4.44
CA ASN A 91 -3.37 14.48 5.51
C ASN A 91 -1.91 14.74 5.89
N GLY A 92 -1.12 13.68 6.08
CA GLY A 92 0.31 13.80 6.36
C GLY A 92 1.09 14.50 5.25
N LEU A 93 0.76 14.20 3.98
CA LEU A 93 1.37 14.87 2.84
C LEU A 93 1.01 16.36 2.78
N THR A 94 -0.25 16.73 3.04
CA THR A 94 -0.70 18.13 3.08
C THR A 94 0.04 18.91 4.17
N ILE A 95 0.18 18.33 5.37
CA ILE A 95 0.95 18.94 6.48
C ILE A 95 2.39 19.24 6.05
N LEU A 96 3.04 18.29 5.35
CA LEU A 96 4.42 18.45 4.87
C LEU A 96 4.55 19.49 3.75
N ILE A 97 3.61 19.53 2.80
CA ILE A 97 3.65 20.45 1.66
C ILE A 97 3.33 21.89 2.09
N GLU A 98 2.31 22.06 2.92
CA GLU A 98 1.85 23.38 3.37
C GLU A 98 2.64 23.88 4.57
N GLY A 99 3.44 23.02 5.22
CA GLY A 99 4.24 23.37 6.39
C GLY A 99 3.39 23.76 7.60
N GLN A 100 2.20 23.16 7.73
CA GLN A 100 1.25 23.44 8.82
C GLN A 100 1.81 23.07 10.20
N LEU A 101 2.68 22.07 10.26
CA LEU A 101 3.38 21.61 11.46
C LEU A 101 4.86 21.42 11.12
N ARG A 102 5.74 21.77 12.04
CA ARG A 102 7.18 21.59 11.93
C ARG A 102 7.73 20.81 13.11
N VAL A 103 8.83 20.11 12.87
CA VAL A 103 9.60 19.47 13.94
C VAL A 103 10.12 20.55 14.89
N GLY A 104 9.89 20.36 16.18
CA GLY A 104 10.20 21.31 17.24
C GLY A 104 9.04 22.21 17.65
N ASP A 105 7.90 22.19 16.96
CA ASP A 105 6.72 22.95 17.37
C ASP A 105 6.11 22.32 18.63
N SER A 106 5.79 23.16 19.63
CA SER A 106 4.99 22.74 20.79
C SER A 106 3.51 22.89 20.45
N VAL A 107 2.80 21.77 20.36
CA VAL A 107 1.42 21.72 19.89
C VAL A 107 0.59 20.80 20.77
N THR A 108 -0.72 21.07 20.78
CA THR A 108 -1.71 20.18 21.36
C THR A 108 -2.43 19.46 20.22
N ILE A 109 -2.23 18.15 20.11
CA ILE A 109 -2.97 17.33 19.14
C ILE A 109 -3.95 16.47 19.92
N GLN A 110 -5.25 16.64 19.63
CA GLN A 110 -6.36 16.05 20.38
C GLN A 110 -6.36 16.44 21.85
N SER A 111 -5.70 15.67 22.73
CA SER A 111 -5.62 15.92 24.17
C SER A 111 -4.22 15.65 24.72
N ILE A 112 -3.23 15.65 23.83
CA ILE A 112 -1.82 15.42 24.16
C ILE A 112 -1.07 16.73 23.87
N ASP A 113 -0.53 17.33 24.93
CA ASP A 113 0.38 18.46 24.85
C ASP A 113 1.82 17.95 24.71
N GLY A 114 2.51 18.36 23.65
CA GLY A 114 3.88 17.91 23.42
C GLY A 114 4.62 18.67 22.33
N THR A 115 5.90 18.34 22.18
CA THR A 115 6.75 18.87 21.10
C THR A 115 6.82 17.86 19.97
N VAL A 116 6.68 18.31 18.72
CA VAL A 116 6.80 17.47 17.53
C VAL A 116 8.24 16.99 17.37
N VAL A 117 8.47 15.69 17.43
CA VAL A 117 9.79 15.05 17.26
C VAL A 117 10.02 14.66 15.81
N SER A 118 9.02 14.06 15.17
CA SER A 118 9.12 13.61 13.78
C SER A 118 7.78 13.67 13.07
N ILE A 119 7.80 13.95 11.77
CA ILE A 119 6.62 13.97 10.90
C ILE A 119 6.86 12.98 9.78
N GLY A 120 6.15 11.85 9.83
CA GLY A 120 6.09 10.88 8.74
C GLY A 120 4.91 11.13 7.80
N LEU A 121 4.82 10.34 6.74
CA LEU A 121 3.69 10.42 5.78
C LEU A 121 2.33 10.01 6.39
N ARG A 122 2.34 9.19 7.45
CA ARG A 122 1.11 8.62 8.05
C ARG A 122 1.02 8.85 9.56
N THR A 123 2.11 9.22 10.20
CA THR A 123 2.26 9.18 11.66
C THR A 123 3.11 10.38 12.09
N ILE A 124 2.71 11.03 13.17
CA ILE A 124 3.42 12.17 13.76
C ILE A 124 3.84 11.75 15.16
N GLU A 125 5.10 11.96 15.49
CA GLU A 125 5.62 11.63 16.81
C GLU A 125 5.64 12.88 17.68
N LEU A 126 4.94 12.81 18.82
CA LEU A 126 4.87 13.87 19.82
C LEU A 126 5.55 13.41 21.11
N GLN A 127 6.39 14.27 21.67
CA GLN A 127 6.97 14.07 23.00
C GLN A 127 6.26 14.94 24.03
N ALA A 128 5.59 14.31 24.98
CA ALA A 128 4.95 14.99 26.11
C ALA A 128 6.00 15.53 27.10
N LEU A 129 5.58 16.41 28.01
CA LEU A 129 6.46 17.05 29.01
C LEU A 129 7.12 16.04 29.97
N ASP A 130 6.50 14.87 30.18
CA ASP A 130 7.05 13.78 30.99
C ASP A 130 8.06 12.90 30.22
N GLY A 131 8.29 13.19 28.94
CA GLY A 131 9.19 12.46 28.05
C GLY A 131 8.53 11.32 27.27
N THR A 132 7.24 11.04 27.48
CA THR A 132 6.49 9.98 26.77
C THR A 132 6.32 10.31 25.29
N LEU A 133 6.51 9.31 24.43
CA LEU A 133 6.31 9.42 22.97
C LEU A 133 4.92 8.90 22.56
N HIS A 134 4.22 9.71 21.77
CA HIS A 134 2.91 9.40 21.19
C HIS A 134 3.02 9.40 19.66
N TYR A 135 2.24 8.54 18.98
CA TYR A 135 2.27 8.28 17.54
C TYR A 135 0.89 8.40 16.89
#